data_AF-A0A1E7Q2X5-F1
#
_entry.id   AF-A0A1E7Q2X5-F1
#
_cell.length_a   1.000
_cell.length_b   1.000
_cell.length_c   1.000
_cell.angle_alpha   90.00
_cell.angle_beta   90.00
_cell.angle_gamma   90.00
#
_symmetry.space_group_name_H-M   'P 1'
#
loop_
_entity.id
_entity.type
_entity.pdbx_description
1 polymer ?
#
loop_
_entity_poly.entity_id
_entity_poly.type
_entity_poly.pdbx_seq_one_letter_code
_entity_poly.pdbx_strand_id
1 'polypeptide(L)'
;MIICIACSWGHALLALKISDSPVLPRSKEVSDYLLQVDDDAREQYITNCFIHTVKELSGAIEDKSKNLEHSYNELVLSAWFFLFFNIILAIMEFSK
;
A
#
# COMPACT_ATOMS: atom_id res chain seq x y z
N MET A 1 13.31 14.60 -14.29
CA MET A 1 14.19 13.47 -13.90
C MET A 1 14.39 13.40 -12.38
N ILE A 2 15.17 14.29 -11.76
CA ILE A 2 15.44 14.25 -10.30
C ILE A 2 14.15 14.42 -9.48
N ILE A 3 13.24 15.29 -9.91
CA ILE A 3 11.93 15.49 -9.27
C ILE A 3 11.08 14.20 -9.33
N CYS A 4 11.08 13.49 -10.46
CA CYS A 4 10.34 12.23 -10.61
C CYS A 4 10.87 11.13 -9.69
N ILE A 5 12.19 11.09 -9.46
CA ILE A 5 12.82 10.14 -8.54
C ILE A 5 12.47 10.48 -7.09
N ALA A 6 12.48 11.77 -6.74
CA ALA A 6 12.10 12.21 -5.40
C ALA A 6 10.61 11.94 -5.11
N CYS A 7 9.73 12.18 -6.09
CA CYS A 7 8.30 11.85 -5.99
C CYS A 7 8.06 10.34 -5.88
N SER A 8 8.77 9.52 -6.68
CA SER A 8 8.59 8.07 -6.63
C SER A 8 9.03 7.50 -5.29
N TRP A 9 10.13 7.99 -4.73
CA TRP A 9 10.57 7.64 -3.38
C TRP A 9 9.58 8.09 -2.30
N GLY A 10 8.98 9.28 -2.45
CA GLY A 10 7.94 9.76 -1.54
C GLY A 10 6.70 8.85 -1.53
N HIS A 11 6.22 8.46 -2.71
CA HIS A 11 5.09 7.55 -2.85
C HIS A 11 5.41 6.13 -2.36
N ALA A 12 6.64 5.63 -2.58
CA ALA A 12 7.10 4.35 -2.05
C ALA A 12 7.18 4.34 -0.51
N LEU A 13 7.72 5.40 0.10
CA LEU A 13 7.79 5.55 1.55
C LEU A 13 6.39 5.67 2.16
N LEU A 14 5.46 6.36 1.51
CA LEU A 14 4.08 6.47 1.96
C LEU A 14 3.35 5.12 1.91
N ALA A 15 3.59 4.31 0.87
CA ALA A 15 3.05 2.96 0.77
C ALA A 15 3.64 2.01 1.83
N LEU A 16 4.93 2.16 2.14
CA LEU A 16 5.65 1.36 3.15
C LEU A 16 5.37 1.79 4.59
N LYS A 17 4.84 2.99 4.82
CA LYS A 17 4.46 3.45 6.16
C LYS A 17 3.52 2.43 6.79
N ILE A 18 3.94 1.79 7.89
CA ILE A 18 3.06 0.99 8.73
C ILE A 18 1.96 1.95 9.21
N SER A 19 0.75 1.78 8.68
CA SER A 19 -0.46 2.36 9.26
C SER A 19 -1.00 1.35 10.27
N ASP A 20 -1.75 1.82 11.26
CA ASP A 20 -2.43 0.93 12.19
C ASP A 20 -3.28 -0.07 11.38
N SER A 21 -2.86 -1.33 11.41
CA SER A 21 -3.61 -2.41 10.76
C SER A 21 -4.85 -2.64 11.61
N PRO A 22 -6.06 -2.72 11.04
CA PRO A 22 -7.22 -3.13 11.80
C PRO A 22 -6.92 -4.52 12.37
N VAL A 23 -6.92 -4.61 13.70
CA VAL A 23 -6.67 -5.84 14.44
C VAL A 23 -8.00 -6.31 14.97
N LEU A 24 -8.26 -7.62 14.88
CA LEU A 24 -9.40 -8.22 15.56
C LEU A 24 -9.43 -7.77 17.03
N PRO A 25 -10.61 -7.46 17.58
CA PRO A 25 -10.73 -7.02 18.96
C PRO A 25 -10.28 -8.15 19.89
N ARG A 26 -9.14 -7.96 20.54
CA ARG A 26 -8.59 -8.88 21.56
C ARG A 26 -8.84 -8.38 22.99
N SER A 27 -9.75 -7.44 23.18
CA SER A 27 -10.02 -6.89 24.50
C SER A 27 -10.68 -7.94 25.39
N LYS A 28 -10.38 -7.87 26.68
CA LYS A 28 -10.97 -8.75 27.69
C LYS A 28 -12.51 -8.64 27.71
N GLU A 29 -13.03 -7.46 27.44
CA GLU A 29 -14.47 -7.17 27.35
C GLU A 29 -15.16 -7.97 26.24
N VAL A 30 -14.52 -8.10 25.07
CA VAL A 30 -15.06 -8.89 23.96
C VAL A 30 -14.97 -10.39 24.26
N SER A 31 -13.91 -10.84 24.95
CA SER A 31 -13.82 -12.23 25.43
C SER A 31 -14.93 -12.55 26.44
N ASP A 32 -15.19 -11.65 27.38
CA ASP A 32 -16.20 -11.85 28.42
C ASP A 32 -17.62 -11.79 27.83
N TYR A 33 -17.87 -10.94 26.84
CA TYR A 33 -19.11 -10.92 26.06
C TYR A 33 -19.32 -12.22 25.29
N LEU A 34 -18.29 -12.70 24.57
CA LEU A 34 -18.35 -13.94 23.81
C LEU A 34 -18.59 -15.18 24.67
N LEU A 35 -18.23 -15.16 25.96
CA LEU A 35 -18.50 -16.24 26.90
C LEU A 35 -19.93 -16.25 27.44
N GLN A 36 -20.65 -15.12 27.39
CA GLN A 36 -21.98 -14.96 27.98
C GLN A 36 -23.12 -15.13 26.96
N VAL A 37 -22.83 -14.99 25.67
CA VAL A 37 -23.82 -15.11 24.59
C VAL A 37 -24.02 -16.56 24.13
N ASP A 38 -25.19 -16.82 23.55
CA ASP A 38 -25.54 -18.06 22.86
C ASP A 38 -24.65 -18.33 21.64
N ASP A 39 -24.56 -19.60 21.23
CA ASP A 39 -23.67 -20.05 20.16
C ASP A 39 -23.94 -19.34 18.82
N ASP A 40 -25.21 -19.15 18.46
CA ASP A 40 -25.60 -18.48 17.21
C ASP A 40 -25.21 -16.99 17.22
N ALA A 41 -25.47 -16.27 18.31
CA ALA A 41 -25.05 -14.87 18.45
C ALA A 41 -23.53 -14.72 18.46
N ARG A 42 -22.80 -15.66 19.07
CA ARG A 42 -21.34 -15.71 19.09
C ARG A 42 -20.78 -15.86 17.68
N GLU A 43 -21.30 -16.81 16.92
CA GLU A 43 -20.83 -17.11 15.56
C GLU A 43 -21.13 -15.96 14.59
N GLN A 44 -22.30 -15.33 14.71
CA GLN A 44 -22.64 -14.12 13.95
C GLN A 44 -21.72 -12.94 14.29
N TYR A 45 -21.45 -12.69 15.57
CA TYR A 45 -20.58 -11.60 16.00
C TYR A 45 -19.15 -11.79 15.47
N ILE A 46 -18.58 -12.99 15.63
CA ILE A 46 -17.24 -13.33 15.15
C ILE A 46 -17.16 -13.18 13.63
N THR A 47 -18.14 -13.73 12.90
CA THR A 47 -18.18 -13.66 11.44
C THR A 47 -18.28 -12.22 10.95
N ASN A 48 -19.17 -11.42 11.53
CA ASN A 48 -19.34 -10.03 11.15
C ASN A 48 -18.08 -9.20 11.47
N CYS A 49 -17.47 -9.41 12.63
CA CYS A 49 -16.23 -8.76 13.01
C CYS A 49 -15.09 -9.12 12.04
N PHE A 50 -14.97 -10.40 11.68
CA PHE A 50 -13.97 -10.87 10.72
C PHE A 50 -14.17 -10.27 9.32
N ILE A 51 -15.40 -10.31 8.79
CA ILE A 51 -15.73 -9.71 7.48
C ILE A 51 -15.43 -8.22 7.48
N HIS A 52 -15.78 -7.52 8.56
CA HIS A 52 -15.51 -6.10 8.71
C HIS A 52 -14.01 -5.80 8.71
N THR A 53 -13.22 -6.51 9.53
CA THR A 53 -11.75 -6.35 9.57
C THR A 53 -11.10 -6.65 8.21
N VAL A 54 -11.53 -7.72 7.52
CA VAL A 54 -11.01 -8.05 6.19
C VAL A 54 -11.34 -6.97 5.17
N LYS A 55 -12.54 -6.37 5.26
CA LYS A 55 -12.96 -5.29 4.37
C LYS A 55 -12.14 -4.02 4.61
N GLU A 56 -11.93 -3.63 5.87
CA GLU A 56 -11.10 -2.48 6.22
C GLU A 56 -9.63 -2.69 5.81
N LEU A 57 -9.09 -3.88 6.06
CA LEU A 57 -7.74 -4.23 5.68
C LEU A 57 -7.55 -4.21 4.16
N SER A 58 -8.50 -4.78 3.41
CA SER A 58 -8.48 -4.74 1.94
C SER A 58 -8.50 -3.31 1.41
N GLY A 59 -9.32 -2.43 2.00
CA GLY A 59 -9.34 -1.01 1.63
C GLY A 59 -8.00 -0.33 1.89
N ALA A 60 -7.40 -0.55 3.06
CA ALA A 60 -6.09 0.01 3.41
C ALA A 60 -4.95 -0.53 2.50
N ILE A 61 -5.04 -1.80 2.08
CA ILE A 61 -4.10 -2.40 1.13
C ILE A 61 -4.26 -1.78 -0.26
N GLU A 62 -5.48 -1.55 -0.71
CA GLU A 62 -5.75 -0.99 -2.04
C GLU A 62 -5.28 0.47 -2.16
N ASP A 63 -5.45 1.27 -1.10
CA ASP A 63 -4.88 2.61 -1.03
C ASP A 63 -3.34 2.58 -1.08
N LYS A 64 -2.71 1.60 -0.43
CA LYS A 64 -1.25 1.40 -0.49
C LYS A 64 -0.78 0.94 -1.87
N SER A 65 -1.48 0.00 -2.50
CA SER A 65 -1.11 -0.51 -3.83
C SER A 65 -1.17 0.58 -4.87
N LYS A 66 -2.17 1.48 -4.79
CA LYS A 66 -2.29 2.64 -5.68
C LYS A 66 -1.10 3.60 -5.57
N ASN A 67 -0.64 3.89 -4.36
CA ASN A 67 0.57 4.70 -4.15
C ASN A 67 1.83 4.03 -4.72
N LEU A 68 1.92 2.70 -4.60
CA LEU A 68 2.99 1.89 -5.18
C LEU A 68 2.98 1.93 -6.72
N GLU A 69 1.81 1.86 -7.33
CA GLU A 69 1.64 1.98 -8.79
C GLU A 69 2.09 3.36 -9.29
N HIS A 70 1.71 4.43 -8.61
CA HIS A 70 2.18 5.78 -8.93
C HIS A 70 3.70 5.90 -8.82
N SER A 71 4.30 5.37 -7.75
CA SER A 71 5.76 5.32 -7.58
C SER A 71 6.44 4.60 -8.74
N TYR A 72 5.93 3.44 -9.14
CA TYR A 72 6.49 2.66 -10.24
C TYR A 72 6.39 3.39 -11.58
N ASN A 73 5.25 3.99 -11.88
CA ASN A 73 5.05 4.76 -13.11
C ASN A 73 6.01 5.96 -13.21
N GLU A 74 6.20 6.69 -12.11
CA GLU A 74 7.15 7.81 -12.06
C GLU A 74 8.61 7.34 -12.24
N LEU A 75 8.95 6.16 -11.70
CA LEU A 75 10.25 5.54 -11.87
C LEU A 75 10.49 5.12 -13.33
N VAL A 76 9.52 4.47 -13.97
CA VAL A 76 9.58 4.09 -15.39
C VAL A 76 9.74 5.34 -16.27
N LEU A 77 8.99 6.41 -15.98
CA LEU A 77 9.13 7.68 -16.69
C LEU A 77 10.55 8.25 -16.54
N SER A 78 11.12 8.20 -15.34
CA SER A 78 12.50 8.65 -15.10
C SER A 78 13.52 7.83 -15.90
N ALA A 79 13.33 6.50 -16.00
CA ALA A 79 14.20 5.62 -16.78
C ALA A 79 14.15 5.94 -18.28
N TRP A 80 12.97 6.23 -18.83
CA TRP A 80 12.83 6.68 -20.22
C TRP A 80 13.59 7.97 -20.50
N PHE A 81 13.51 8.96 -19.61
CA PHE A 81 14.28 10.20 -19.75
C PHE A 81 15.80 9.96 -19.70
N PHE A 82 16.27 9.08 -18.82
CA PHE A 82 17.68 8.71 -18.74
C PHE A 82 18.15 8.02 -20.01
N LEU A 83 17.39 7.07 -20.54
CA LEU A 83 17.72 6.36 -21.77
C LEU A 83 17.83 7.34 -22.96
N PHE A 84 16.83 8.21 -23.12
CA PHE A 84 16.83 9.22 -24.18
C PHE A 84 18.04 10.15 -24.10
N PHE A 85 18.36 10.64 -22.89
CA PHE A 85 19.51 11.52 -22.68
C PHE A 85 20.85 10.84 -23.01
N ASN A 86 21.01 9.57 -22.63
CA ASN A 86 22.21 8.80 -22.95
C ASN A 86 22.35 8.54 -24.47
N ILE A 87 21.25 8.32 -25.17
CA ILE A 87 21.27 8.17 -26.64
C ILE A 87 21.75 9.47 -27.30
N ILE A 88 21.22 10.63 -26.88
CA ILE A 88 21.68 11.93 -27.40
C ILE A 88 23.16 12.14 -27.12
N LEU A 89 23.60 11.88 -25.89
CA LEU A 89 25.01 12.00 -25.51
C LEU A 89 25.91 11.10 -26.37
N ALA A 90 25.52 9.85 -26.59
CA ALA A 90 26.27 8.94 -27.45
C ALA A 90 26.39 9.50 -28.87
N ILE A 91 25.29 9.99 -29.45
CA ILE A 91 25.31 10.59 -30.80
C ILE A 91 26.24 11.82 -30.84
N MET A 92 26.20 12.68 -29.82
CA MET A 92 27.08 13.85 -29.74
C MET A 92 28.56 13.45 -29.65
N GLU A 93 28.88 12.42 -28.87
CA GLU A 93 30.25 11.90 -28.75
C GLU A 93 30.74 11.28 -30.06
N PHE A 94 29.89 10.51 -30.76
CA PHE A 94 30.23 9.93 -32.07
C PHE A 94 30.31 10.97 -33.20
N SER A 95 29.67 12.13 -33.06
CA SER A 95 29.70 13.21 -34.05
C SER A 95 30.89 14.16 -33.87
N LYS A 96 31.70 13.95 -32.83
CA LYS A 96 32.89 14.74 -32.51
C LYS A 96 34.15 14.08 -33.05
#